data_AF-A0A150GZ26-F1
#
_entry.id   AF-A0A150GZ26-F1
#
_cell.length_a   1.000
_cell.length_b   1.000
_cell.length_c   1.000
_cell.angle_alpha   90.00
_cell.angle_beta   90.00
_cell.angle_gamma   90.00
#
_symmetry.space_group_name_H-M   'P 1'
#
loop_
_entity.id
_entity.type
_entity.pdbx_description
1 polymer ?
#
loop_
_entity_poly.entity_id
_entity_poly.type
_entity_poly.pdbx_seq_one_letter_code
_entity_poly.pdbx_strand_id
1 'polypeptide(L)'
;MTCAEEHEHCLMGIKGTVRRATDGHIIHTNIDTDVIVSEEPELGSTRKPEEMRRLELFGEDHNIRNGWVTVGKSLTSSNFAAKAYAEHYRNRDGSVWVQNVIGPKPPPGAVTLVPSSDEIEQLRPKSPPGHHNHN
;
A
#
# COMPACT_ATOMS: atom_id res chain seq x y z
N MET A 1 33.11 14.23 13.89
CA MET A 1 32.22 15.22 13.24
C MET A 1 31.18 14.42 12.50
N THR A 2 30.03 14.19 13.13
CA THR A 2 28.94 13.39 12.59
C THR A 2 27.75 14.31 12.39
N CYS A 3 27.39 14.57 11.13
CA CYS A 3 26.08 15.12 10.83
C CYS A 3 25.08 14.00 11.14
N ALA A 4 24.36 14.12 12.26
CA ALA A 4 23.19 13.30 12.50
C ALA A 4 22.05 13.90 11.68
N GLU A 5 21.69 13.25 10.58
CA GLU A 5 20.37 13.48 9.98
C GLU A 5 19.38 12.68 10.82
N GLU A 6 18.70 13.34 11.76
CA GLU A 6 17.72 12.76 12.70
C GLU A 6 16.38 12.37 12.01
N HIS A 7 16.37 12.27 10.68
CA HIS A 7 15.18 11.96 9.90
C HIS A 7 15.51 11.26 8.57
N GLU A 8 14.65 10.34 8.15
CA GLU A 8 14.74 9.69 6.85
C GLU A 8 13.57 10.08 5.94
N HIS A 9 13.82 10.20 4.63
CA HIS A 9 12.78 10.53 3.65
C HIS A 9 12.29 9.29 2.89
N CYS A 10 11.07 8.83 3.18
CA CYS A 10 10.37 7.84 2.36
C CYS A 10 9.54 8.51 1.26
N LEU A 11 10.07 8.58 0.04
CA LEU A 11 9.38 9.20 -1.10
C LEU A 11 8.22 8.33 -1.62
N MET A 12 7.00 8.87 -1.62
CA MET A 12 5.82 8.21 -2.19
C MET A 12 5.64 8.55 -3.68
N GLY A 13 5.60 7.52 -4.54
CA GLY A 13 5.33 7.66 -5.98
C GLY A 13 3.93 7.18 -6.37
N ILE A 14 3.26 7.89 -7.28
CA ILE A 14 1.98 7.48 -7.88
C ILE A 14 2.19 7.16 -9.36
N LYS A 15 1.67 6.01 -9.80
CA LYS A 15 1.71 5.57 -11.21
C LYS A 15 0.29 5.49 -11.78
N GLY A 16 0.08 6.14 -12.94
CA GLY A 16 -1.24 6.25 -13.56
C GLY A 16 -2.12 7.35 -12.94
N THR A 17 -3.39 7.38 -13.31
CA THR A 17 -4.33 8.44 -12.89
C THR A 17 -5.24 7.95 -11.77
N VAL A 18 -5.12 8.55 -10.58
CA VAL A 18 -6.02 8.30 -9.44
C VAL A 18 -6.66 9.62 -8.97
N ARG A 19 -7.94 9.60 -8.62
CA ARG A 19 -8.78 10.75 -8.25
C ARG A 19 -9.51 10.47 -6.94
N ARG A 20 -9.16 11.18 -5.87
CA ARG A 20 -9.76 11.07 -4.52
C ARG A 20 -11.29 11.05 -4.51
N ALA A 21 -11.93 11.84 -5.39
CA ALA A 21 -13.38 11.98 -5.44
C ALA A 21 -14.13 10.77 -6.03
N THR A 22 -13.50 9.99 -6.93
CA THR A 22 -14.16 8.88 -7.66
C THR A 22 -13.59 7.51 -7.34
N ASP A 23 -12.31 7.45 -6.94
CA ASP A 23 -11.56 6.20 -6.83
C ASP A 23 -11.44 5.72 -5.36
N GLY A 24 -12.46 6.02 -4.54
CA GLY A 24 -12.49 5.63 -3.12
C GLY A 24 -12.43 4.13 -2.87
N HIS A 25 -12.78 3.32 -3.87
CA HIS A 25 -12.62 1.85 -3.87
C HIS A 25 -11.16 1.39 -4.06
N ILE A 26 -10.24 2.30 -4.41
CA ILE A 26 -8.81 2.03 -4.60
C ILE A 26 -7.99 2.74 -3.52
N ILE A 27 -8.34 3.98 -3.16
CA ILE A 27 -7.60 4.79 -2.18
C ILE A 27 -8.51 5.43 -1.12
N HIS A 28 -8.13 5.23 0.15
CA HIS A 28 -8.60 6.04 1.27
C HIS A 28 -7.50 7.04 1.65
N THR A 29 -7.64 8.26 1.14
CA THR A 29 -6.67 9.35 1.37
C THR A 29 -6.85 10.01 2.74
N ASN A 30 -5.77 10.55 3.30
CA ASN A 30 -5.78 11.34 4.54
C ASN A 30 -6.22 10.54 5.78
N ILE A 31 -5.96 9.23 5.79
CA ILE A 31 -6.10 8.38 6.98
C ILE A 31 -4.89 8.58 7.90
N ASP A 32 -3.69 8.49 7.34
CA ASP A 32 -2.41 8.65 8.03
C ASP A 32 -1.74 10.01 7.70
N THR A 33 -0.74 10.38 8.51
CA THR A 33 0.19 11.50 8.27
C THR A 33 1.41 11.08 7.44
N ASP A 34 2.14 12.06 6.90
CA ASP A 34 3.39 11.89 6.15
C ASP A 34 4.66 11.85 7.03
N VAL A 35 4.48 11.88 8.35
CA VAL A 35 5.54 11.75 9.36
C VAL A 35 5.26 10.53 10.24
N ILE A 36 6.31 9.74 10.48
CA ILE A 36 6.37 8.70 11.50
C ILE A 36 7.43 9.14 12.51
N VAL A 37 7.16 8.98 13.81
CA VAL A 37 8.09 9.26 14.89
C VAL A 37 8.31 7.97 15.67
N SER A 38 9.55 7.51 15.71
CA SER A 38 9.99 6.32 16.44
C SER A 38 11.22 6.63 17.30
N GLU A 39 11.56 5.73 18.21
CA GLU A 39 12.86 5.79 18.89
C GLU A 39 14.00 5.54 17.88
N GLU A 40 15.18 6.10 18.16
CA GLU A 40 16.41 5.88 17.40
C GLU A 40 16.76 4.37 17.44
N PRO A 41 16.98 3.71 16.29
CA PRO A 41 17.30 2.29 16.27
C PRO A 41 18.74 2.04 16.76
N GLU A 42 19.06 0.77 17.04
CA GLU A 42 20.42 0.40 17.45
C GLU A 42 21.47 0.80 16.39
N LEU A 43 22.64 1.27 16.85
CA LEU A 43 23.67 1.83 15.98
C LEU A 43 24.08 0.85 14.87
N GLY A 44 23.86 1.26 13.61
CA GLY A 44 24.14 0.44 12.42
C GLY A 44 22.94 -0.37 11.92
N SER A 45 21.79 -0.32 12.59
CA SER A 45 20.53 -0.86 12.08
C SER A 45 20.03 -0.05 10.88
N THR A 46 19.62 -0.74 9.82
CA THR A 46 18.95 -0.15 8.64
C THR A 46 17.43 -0.34 8.68
N ARG A 47 16.89 -0.79 9.82
CA ARG A 47 15.48 -1.13 10.03
C ARG A 47 14.58 0.09 9.83
N LYS A 48 13.58 -0.05 8.96
CA LYS A 48 12.52 0.97 8.78
C LYS A 48 11.36 0.74 9.75
N PRO A 49 10.55 1.77 10.06
CA PRO A 49 9.33 1.61 10.85
C PRO A 49 8.36 0.60 10.22
N GLU A 50 7.58 -0.09 11.06
CA GLU A 50 6.74 -1.22 10.66
C GLU A 50 5.48 -0.81 9.86
N GLU A 51 5.19 0.49 9.73
CA GLU A 51 3.95 1.02 9.13
C GLU A 51 3.95 1.06 7.59
N MET A 52 5.07 0.70 6.95
CA MET A 52 5.24 0.66 5.49
C MET A 52 4.37 -0.44 4.83
N ARG A 53 4.12 -0.40 3.51
CA ARG A 53 3.01 -1.15 2.84
C ARG A 53 3.33 -1.37 1.34
N ARG A 54 3.28 -2.53 0.65
CA ARG A 54 3.03 -3.96 1.01
C ARG A 54 3.88 -5.01 0.20
N LEU A 55 4.89 -4.59 -0.59
CA LEU A 55 5.93 -5.45 -1.19
C LEU A 55 7.24 -4.92 -0.66
N GLU A 56 8.04 -5.76 0.00
CA GLU A 56 9.27 -5.33 0.65
C GLU A 56 10.49 -5.84 -0.09
N LEU A 57 11.19 -4.92 -0.76
CA LEU A 57 12.47 -5.21 -1.38
C LEU A 57 13.59 -4.89 -0.40
N PHE A 58 14.61 -5.76 -0.37
CA PHE A 58 15.73 -5.74 0.56
C PHE A 58 15.40 -6.06 2.03
N GLY A 59 14.22 -6.62 2.31
CA GLY A 59 13.83 -7.05 3.65
C GLY A 59 14.57 -8.29 4.17
N GLU A 60 14.54 -8.47 5.49
CA GLU A 60 15.15 -9.56 6.25
C GLU A 60 14.08 -10.43 6.94
N ASP A 61 14.48 -11.46 7.69
CA ASP A 61 13.54 -12.37 8.35
C ASP A 61 12.59 -11.65 9.32
N HIS A 62 13.06 -10.59 9.98
CA HIS A 62 12.26 -9.79 10.90
C HIS A 62 11.19 -8.92 10.20
N ASN A 63 11.27 -8.77 8.88
CA ASN A 63 10.32 -8.04 8.04
C ASN A 63 9.19 -8.95 7.50
N ILE A 64 9.21 -10.26 7.79
CA ILE A 64 8.20 -11.19 7.26
C ILE A 64 6.84 -10.95 7.94
N ARG A 65 5.84 -10.54 7.15
CA ARG A 65 4.51 -10.16 7.66
C ARG A 65 3.36 -10.67 6.80
N ASN A 66 2.23 -11.00 7.43
CA ASN A 66 1.02 -11.44 6.74
C ASN A 66 0.50 -10.36 5.77
N GLY A 67 0.15 -10.77 4.54
CA GLY A 67 -0.32 -9.86 3.48
C GLY A 67 0.79 -9.21 2.64
N TRP A 68 2.04 -9.65 2.80
CA TRP A 68 3.21 -9.17 2.07
C TRP A 68 3.88 -10.24 1.22
N VAL A 69 4.75 -9.78 0.32
CA VAL A 69 5.87 -10.55 -0.20
C VAL A 69 7.14 -9.81 0.20
N THR A 70 8.04 -10.48 0.93
CA THR A 70 9.34 -9.94 1.36
C THR A 70 10.44 -10.59 0.51
N VAL A 71 11.33 -9.77 -0.07
CA VAL A 71 12.39 -10.22 -1.00
C VAL A 71 13.70 -9.54 -0.64
N GLY A 72 14.65 -10.29 -0.10
CA GLY A 72 15.98 -9.78 0.23
C GLY A 72 17.06 -10.85 0.23
N LYS A 73 18.32 -10.41 0.31
CA LYS A 73 19.50 -11.30 0.31
C LYS A 73 19.79 -11.93 1.68
N SER A 74 19.31 -11.29 2.76
CA SER A 74 19.52 -11.72 4.14
C SER A 74 18.44 -12.67 4.65
N LEU A 75 17.45 -13.04 3.82
CA LEU A 75 16.41 -14.00 4.19
C LEU A 75 17.02 -15.40 4.36
N THR A 76 16.76 -16.05 5.49
CA THR A 76 17.31 -17.40 5.77
C THR A 76 16.59 -18.51 5.03
N SER A 77 15.38 -18.24 4.53
CA SER A 77 14.54 -19.22 3.82
C SER A 77 13.68 -18.55 2.74
N SER A 78 13.05 -19.36 1.89
CA SER A 78 12.09 -18.89 0.90
C SER A 78 10.94 -19.89 0.74
N ASN A 79 9.72 -19.36 0.72
CA ASN A 79 8.47 -20.09 0.47
C ASN A 79 7.70 -19.55 -0.75
N PHE A 80 8.27 -18.58 -1.48
CA PHE A 80 7.54 -17.87 -2.53
C PHE A 80 7.27 -18.75 -3.75
N ALA A 81 6.01 -19.10 -3.96
CA ALA A 81 5.53 -19.83 -5.13
C ALA A 81 4.64 -18.92 -5.98
N ALA A 82 5.20 -18.31 -7.03
CA ALA A 82 4.52 -17.31 -7.86
C ALA A 82 3.12 -17.73 -8.36
N LYS A 83 2.95 -19.01 -8.74
CA LYS A 83 1.63 -19.54 -9.13
C LYS A 83 0.64 -19.54 -7.96
N ALA A 84 1.02 -20.08 -6.80
CA ALA A 84 0.14 -20.11 -5.63
C ALA A 84 -0.20 -18.68 -5.15
N TYR A 85 0.77 -17.76 -5.21
CA TYR A 85 0.53 -16.35 -4.91
C TYR A 85 -0.50 -15.71 -5.85
N ALA A 86 -0.40 -15.97 -7.17
CA ALA A 86 -1.34 -15.45 -8.15
C ALA A 86 -2.77 -16.00 -8.01
N GLU A 87 -2.95 -17.22 -7.49
CA GLU A 87 -4.27 -17.82 -7.24
C GLU A 87 -5.08 -17.03 -6.19
N HIS A 88 -4.44 -16.30 -5.26
CA HIS A 88 -5.15 -15.40 -4.34
C HIS A 88 -5.84 -14.21 -5.03
N TYR A 89 -5.44 -13.89 -6.27
CA TYR A 89 -5.96 -12.77 -7.06
C TYR A 89 -6.74 -13.25 -8.30
N ARG A 90 -7.26 -14.48 -8.24
CA ARG A 90 -8.07 -15.08 -9.29
C ARG A 90 -9.54 -14.67 -9.15
N ASN A 91 -10.12 -14.16 -10.23
CA ASN A 91 -11.54 -13.87 -10.37
C ASN A 91 -12.38 -15.17 -10.33
N ARG A 92 -13.70 -15.05 -10.09
CA ARG A 92 -14.63 -16.19 -10.05
C ARG A 92 -14.68 -17.00 -11.36
N ASP A 93 -14.30 -16.41 -12.49
CA ASP A 93 -14.23 -17.05 -13.81
C ASP A 93 -12.90 -17.78 -14.08
N GLY A 94 -11.95 -17.72 -13.15
CA GLY A 94 -10.63 -18.32 -13.29
C GLY A 94 -9.56 -17.42 -13.93
N SER A 95 -9.91 -16.21 -14.38
CA SER A 95 -8.93 -15.22 -14.86
C SER A 95 -8.20 -14.55 -13.69
N VAL A 96 -6.97 -14.08 -13.91
CA VAL A 96 -6.26 -13.20 -12.96
C VAL A 96 -6.35 -11.77 -13.48
N TRP A 97 -6.64 -10.81 -12.60
CA TRP A 97 -6.72 -9.39 -12.99
C TRP A 97 -5.34 -8.85 -13.31
N VAL A 98 -5.05 -8.59 -14.59
CA VAL A 98 -3.77 -8.01 -15.05
C VAL A 98 -3.89 -6.50 -15.14
N GLN A 99 -3.15 -5.78 -14.30
CA GLN A 99 -3.15 -4.31 -14.33
C GLN A 99 -2.39 -3.77 -15.56
N ASN A 100 -3.14 -3.41 -16.59
CA ASN A 100 -2.60 -2.70 -17.75
C ASN A 100 -2.31 -1.23 -17.40
N VAL A 101 -1.10 -0.74 -17.72
CA VAL A 101 -0.66 0.65 -17.43
C VAL A 101 -1.52 1.69 -18.17
N ILE A 102 -2.16 1.30 -19.28
CA ILE A 102 -3.04 2.11 -20.13
C ILE A 102 -4.50 1.61 -20.02
N GLY A 103 -4.76 0.61 -19.17
CA GLY A 103 -6.07 -0.05 -19.05
C GLY A 103 -7.05 0.67 -18.13
N PRO A 104 -8.31 0.19 -18.08
CA PRO A 104 -9.26 0.62 -17.07
C PRO A 104 -8.76 0.26 -15.66
N LYS A 105 -9.13 1.09 -14.69
CA LYS A 105 -8.87 0.82 -13.27
C LYS A 105 -9.63 -0.44 -12.83
N PRO A 106 -9.14 -1.17 -11.80
CA PRO A 106 -9.91 -2.27 -11.23
C PRO A 106 -11.27 -1.74 -10.72
N PRO A 107 -12.40 -2.36 -11.10
CA PRO A 107 -13.72 -1.91 -10.65
C PRO A 107 -13.92 -2.17 -9.15
N PRO A 108 -14.86 -1.49 -8.49
CA PRO A 108 -15.26 -1.81 -7.12
C PRO A 108 -15.57 -3.31 -6.96
N GLY A 109 -15.01 -3.95 -5.92
CA GLY A 109 -15.17 -5.38 -5.68
C GLY A 109 -14.28 -6.30 -6.53
N ALA A 110 -13.34 -5.78 -7.32
CA ALA A 110 -12.30 -6.60 -7.95
C ALA A 110 -11.47 -7.34 -6.89
N VAL A 111 -11.08 -8.60 -7.18
CA VAL A 111 -10.35 -9.49 -6.25
C VAL A 111 -8.96 -8.94 -5.83
N THR A 112 -8.41 -8.00 -6.60
CA THR A 112 -7.15 -7.31 -6.29
C THR A 112 -7.31 -6.14 -5.29
N LEU A 113 -8.55 -5.77 -4.95
CA LEU A 113 -8.87 -4.70 -4.00
C LEU A 113 -9.32 -5.28 -2.67
N VAL A 114 -8.99 -4.60 -1.57
CA VAL A 114 -9.55 -4.91 -0.25
C VAL A 114 -10.96 -4.32 -0.19
N PRO A 115 -12.00 -5.09 0.20
CA PRO A 115 -13.35 -4.54 0.36
C PRO A 115 -13.40 -3.43 1.42
N SER A 116 -14.17 -2.37 1.13
CA SER A 116 -14.56 -1.35 2.11
C SER A 116 -15.97 -1.64 2.61
N SER A 117 -16.25 -1.37 3.89
CA SER A 117 -17.60 -1.47 4.47
C SER A 117 -18.30 -0.11 4.46
N ASP A 118 -19.63 -0.09 4.55
CA ASP A 118 -20.41 1.15 4.64
C ASP A 118 -20.02 2.00 5.86
N GLU A 119 -19.60 1.36 6.96
CA GLU A 119 -19.07 2.01 8.16
C GLU A 119 -17.74 2.74 7.87
N ILE A 120 -16.79 2.07 7.19
CA ILE A 120 -15.52 2.69 6.78
C ILE A 120 -15.80 3.84 5.80
N GLU A 121 -16.71 3.65 4.84
CA GLU A 121 -17.10 4.70 3.90
C GLU A 121 -17.80 5.88 4.59
N GLN A 122 -18.49 5.68 5.70
CA GLN A 122 -19.08 6.76 6.51
C GLN A 122 -18.02 7.53 7.29
N LEU A 123 -17.09 6.84 7.96
CA LEU A 123 -16.10 7.42 8.87
C LEU A 123 -14.90 8.06 8.16
N ARG A 124 -14.50 7.59 6.98
CA ARG A 124 -13.26 8.05 6.32
C ARG A 124 -13.32 9.52 5.85
N PRO A 125 -12.20 10.27 5.87
CA PRO A 125 -12.15 11.65 5.40
C PRO A 125 -12.45 11.81 3.90
N LYS A 126 -13.55 12.51 3.60
CA LYS A 126 -14.01 12.84 2.23
C LYS A 126 -13.98 14.34 1.99
N SER A 127 -13.90 14.75 0.72
CA SER A 127 -14.13 16.14 0.35
C SER A 127 -15.57 16.56 0.71
N PRO A 128 -15.81 17.82 1.11
CA PRO A 128 -17.17 18.33 1.29
C PRO A 128 -17.99 18.23 -0.01
N PRO A 129 -19.34 18.22 0.08
CA PRO A 129 -20.20 18.42 -1.09
C PRO A 129 -19.86 19.76 -1.75
N GLY A 130 -19.78 19.79 -3.08
CA GLY A 130 -19.61 21.04 -3.81
C GLY A 130 -20.84 21.93 -3.67
N HIS A 131 -20.65 23.25 -3.60
CA HIS A 131 -21.77 24.18 -3.72
C HIS A 131 -22.40 24.06 -5.11
N HIS A 132 -23.61 23.52 -5.18
CA HIS A 132 -24.47 23.72 -6.34
C HIS A 132 -24.90 25.18 -6.36
N ASN A 133 -24.28 25.98 -7.22
CA ASN A 133 -24.84 27.28 -7.61
C ASN A 133 -26.15 27.02 -8.36
N HIS A 134 -27.27 27.13 -7.65
CA HIS A 134 -28.57 27.34 -8.28
C HIS A 134 -28.57 28.73 -8.89
N ASN A 135 -28.56 28.79 -10.22
CA ASN A 135 -28.76 29.97 -11.04
C ASN A 135 -29.88 29.68 -12.03
#